data_AF-A0ABD3MWN1-F1
#
_entry.id   AF-A0ABD3MWN1-F1
#
_cell.length_a   1.000
_cell.length_b   1.000
_cell.length_c   1.000
_cell.angle_alpha   90.00
_cell.angle_beta   90.00
_cell.angle_gamma   90.00
#
_symmetry.space_group_name_H-M   'P 1'
#
loop_
_entity.id
_entity.type
_entity.pdbx_description
1 polymer ?
#
loop_
_entity_poly.entity_id
_entity_poly.type
_entity_poly.pdbx_seq_one_letter_code
_entity_poly.pdbx_strand_id
1 'polypeptide(L)'
;MQFDVSDLKSNMDVALSEDDQVAATKLYLLMYEILPMTASVWGDVLRVVPVNGGIYPLGIYDEICKRANEGKGLVVDDMVGTDMRPTETWDGWKGLTSSSSSSSSSSSSSGGGGGDGAGGNREMIQYSVGVAVHEIGHVLGISSDSLQYFRHPVTGVPLTRRPFEVSTVTCINGEERQYVGMPSPLVLQEGRHAITGNRYFELVTPTVRRVVQNQFNCPTMKGARLENQQGTPDCFGSHWDEMLFYTEIMTPVFSQSVNVLSPLTLAFLEDSGWYRANYESEYVQISVFGHGAGCGFVEGNCVDPYTGEVPYEFSENFCNVPTALTSGGSIDAESSGPQTCDPSHTQKTYCDLVNTNEMVAIGNLATMLEPPPPSFQYFEGRPELRPLSLTLADYCPVPHLNGQSCLEYDGSYSLNGEMESIGETYGPNSRCVETDGSRDYSLCLETVCNTELGMVAIMAGGQYRMCQFDGQVHEIMYGDDGTIIRIKCPKAALICPNLFCPSNCSGRGTCVYATAAYDHLAEVPEASTASLGTCTCDSADDDTAGCYRTPMSLPPEYDFAAVTTNETSKSVVMLIVGSLMAVLAIFYMVVRHYKEKHNFFM
;
A
#
# COMPACT_ATOMS: atom_id res chain seq x y z
N MET A 1 7.10 -14.66 -14.54
CA MET A 1 6.10 -15.49 -13.84
C MET A 1 5.22 -16.17 -14.89
N GLN A 2 4.68 -17.37 -14.64
CA GLN A 2 3.72 -18.04 -15.53
C GLN A 2 2.58 -18.60 -14.70
N PHE A 3 1.34 -18.39 -15.16
CA PHE A 3 0.14 -18.91 -14.53
C PHE A 3 -0.37 -20.13 -15.29
N ASP A 4 -0.68 -21.22 -14.57
CA ASP A 4 -1.44 -22.33 -15.16
C ASP A 4 -2.92 -21.95 -15.18
N VAL A 5 -3.44 -21.69 -16.38
CA VAL A 5 -4.82 -21.25 -16.60
C VAL A 5 -5.72 -22.39 -17.10
N SER A 6 -5.28 -23.65 -16.97
CA SER A 6 -6.02 -24.82 -17.47
C SER A 6 -7.42 -24.94 -16.87
N ASP A 7 -7.53 -24.74 -15.55
CA ASP A 7 -8.82 -24.81 -14.85
C ASP A 7 -9.72 -23.61 -15.20
N LEU A 8 -9.14 -22.41 -15.32
CA LEU A 8 -9.87 -21.21 -15.76
C LEU A 8 -10.45 -21.39 -17.17
N LYS A 9 -9.66 -22.00 -18.06
CA LYS A 9 -10.11 -22.33 -19.40
C LYS A 9 -11.27 -23.33 -19.39
N SER A 10 -11.18 -24.38 -18.58
CA SER A 10 -12.27 -25.35 -18.41
C SER A 10 -13.55 -24.67 -17.89
N ASN A 11 -13.42 -23.77 -16.91
CA ASN A 11 -14.57 -23.02 -16.38
C ASN A 11 -15.17 -22.07 -17.41
N MET A 12 -14.35 -21.48 -18.29
CA MET A 12 -14.82 -20.61 -19.37
C MET A 12 -15.61 -21.42 -20.42
N ASP A 13 -15.14 -22.61 -20.76
CA ASP A 13 -15.84 -23.51 -21.66
C ASP A 13 -17.21 -23.94 -21.08
N VAL A 14 -17.28 -24.17 -19.76
CA VAL A 14 -18.56 -24.44 -19.05
C VAL A 14 -19.48 -23.23 -19.14
N ALA A 15 -19.01 -22.03 -18.80
CA ALA A 15 -19.81 -20.81 -18.86
C ALA A 15 -20.37 -20.54 -20.26
N LEU A 16 -19.55 -20.74 -21.30
CA LEU A 16 -20.00 -20.63 -22.70
C LEU A 16 -21.06 -21.69 -23.06
N SER A 17 -20.94 -22.91 -22.52
CA SER A 17 -21.92 -23.97 -22.76
C SER A 17 -23.27 -23.73 -22.08
N GLU A 18 -23.27 -22.96 -20.98
CA GLU A 18 -24.45 -22.54 -20.23
C GLU A 18 -25.03 -21.20 -20.71
N ASP A 19 -24.46 -20.61 -21.75
CA ASP A 19 -24.77 -19.26 -22.28
C ASP A 19 -24.60 -18.14 -21.24
N ASP A 20 -23.73 -18.34 -20.24
CA ASP A 20 -23.33 -17.31 -19.28
C ASP A 20 -22.20 -16.46 -19.87
N GLN A 21 -22.61 -15.51 -20.73
CA GLN A 21 -21.70 -14.58 -21.39
C GLN A 21 -20.93 -13.68 -20.40
N VAL A 22 -21.50 -13.41 -19.22
CA VAL A 22 -20.86 -12.56 -18.20
C VAL A 22 -19.71 -13.32 -17.56
N ALA A 23 -19.93 -14.56 -17.11
CA ALA A 23 -18.88 -15.39 -16.55
C ALA A 23 -17.78 -15.68 -17.57
N ALA A 24 -18.15 -15.98 -18.82
CA ALA A 24 -17.17 -16.19 -19.90
C ALA A 24 -16.30 -14.95 -20.15
N THR A 25 -16.90 -13.75 -20.18
CA THR A 25 -16.15 -12.49 -20.37
C THR A 25 -15.20 -12.20 -19.20
N LYS A 26 -15.63 -12.42 -17.95
CA LYS A 26 -14.77 -12.28 -16.77
C LYS A 26 -13.56 -13.20 -16.81
N LEU A 27 -13.79 -14.48 -17.13
CA LEU A 27 -12.71 -15.48 -17.23
C LEU A 27 -11.75 -15.14 -18.37
N TYR A 28 -12.27 -14.64 -19.49
CA TYR A 28 -11.45 -14.15 -20.59
C TYR A 28 -10.54 -12.98 -20.16
N LEU A 29 -11.11 -11.94 -19.53
CA LEU A 29 -10.34 -10.80 -19.04
C LEU A 29 -9.28 -11.22 -18.00
N LEU A 30 -9.64 -12.13 -17.09
CA LEU A 30 -8.70 -12.65 -16.10
C LEU A 30 -7.51 -13.36 -16.76
N MET A 31 -7.78 -14.27 -17.70
CA MET A 31 -6.75 -15.10 -18.33
C MET A 31 -5.85 -14.33 -19.31
N TYR A 32 -6.42 -13.40 -20.08
CA TYR A 32 -5.74 -12.79 -21.22
C TYR A 32 -5.32 -11.35 -21.00
N GLU A 33 -5.87 -10.65 -20.01
CA GLU A 33 -5.49 -9.26 -19.69
C GLU A 33 -4.86 -9.19 -18.28
N ILE A 34 -5.60 -9.56 -17.23
CA ILE A 34 -5.21 -9.31 -15.83
C ILE A 34 -3.98 -10.14 -15.44
N LEU A 35 -4.05 -11.47 -15.53
CA LEU A 35 -2.92 -12.34 -15.12
C LEU A 35 -1.64 -12.09 -15.93
N PRO A 36 -1.68 -11.90 -17.27
CA PRO A 36 -0.50 -11.52 -18.03
C PRO A 36 0.11 -10.18 -17.61
N MET A 37 -0.72 -9.15 -17.35
CA MET A 37 -0.23 -7.86 -16.86
C MET A 37 0.40 -7.99 -15.47
N THR A 38 -0.24 -8.69 -14.54
CA THR A 38 0.32 -8.99 -13.20
C THR A 38 1.66 -9.75 -13.30
N ALA A 39 1.77 -10.72 -14.21
CA ALA A 39 3.01 -11.44 -14.46
C ALA A 39 4.12 -10.53 -15.04
N SER A 40 3.74 -9.52 -15.84
CA SER A 40 4.66 -8.53 -16.40
C SER A 40 5.22 -7.62 -15.31
N VAL A 41 4.34 -7.08 -14.45
CA VAL A 41 4.72 -6.24 -13.30
C VAL A 41 5.74 -6.97 -12.42
N TRP A 42 5.36 -8.12 -11.86
CA TRP A 42 6.26 -8.87 -10.98
C TRP A 42 7.49 -9.42 -11.69
N GLY A 43 7.34 -9.77 -12.97
CA GLY A 43 8.42 -10.26 -13.82
C GLY A 43 9.47 -9.20 -14.15
N ASP A 44 9.11 -7.91 -14.15
CA ASP A 44 10.03 -6.81 -14.42
C ASP A 44 10.69 -6.27 -13.14
N VAL A 45 9.92 -6.13 -12.06
CA VAL A 45 10.38 -5.53 -10.79
C VAL A 45 11.22 -6.47 -9.93
N LEU A 46 11.13 -7.79 -10.12
CA LEU A 46 11.90 -8.77 -9.35
C LEU A 46 12.82 -9.62 -10.23
N ARG A 47 13.98 -9.97 -9.65
CA ARG A 47 14.90 -10.98 -10.17
C ARG A 47 15.12 -12.04 -9.10
N VAL A 48 15.17 -13.31 -9.52
CA VAL A 48 15.44 -14.46 -8.66
C VAL A 48 16.71 -15.16 -9.09
N VAL A 49 17.41 -15.81 -8.16
CA VAL A 49 18.43 -16.79 -8.51
C VAL A 49 17.72 -18.04 -9.02
N PRO A 50 17.96 -18.48 -10.28
CA PRO A 50 17.27 -19.65 -10.83
C PRO A 50 17.52 -20.89 -9.97
N VAL A 51 16.44 -21.60 -9.62
CA VAL A 51 16.56 -22.88 -8.92
C VAL A 51 17.04 -23.93 -9.93
N ASN A 52 18.17 -24.56 -9.63
CA ASN A 52 18.71 -25.64 -10.45
C ASN A 52 18.07 -26.99 -10.06
N GLY A 53 17.47 -27.67 -11.03
CA GLY A 53 16.82 -28.97 -10.85
C GLY A 53 15.29 -28.89 -10.91
N GLY A 54 14.63 -30.04 -10.91
CA GLY A 54 13.16 -30.11 -10.87
C GLY A 54 12.63 -29.88 -9.46
N ILE A 55 11.76 -28.89 -9.29
CA ILE A 55 10.97 -28.71 -8.06
C ILE A 55 9.67 -29.47 -8.25
N TYR A 56 9.35 -30.38 -7.33
CA TYR A 56 8.08 -31.10 -7.33
C TYR A 56 7.24 -30.62 -6.15
N PRO A 57 6.06 -30.04 -6.38
CA PRO A 57 5.17 -29.64 -5.30
C PRO A 57 4.69 -30.89 -4.57
N LEU A 58 5.06 -31.04 -3.29
CA LEU A 58 4.65 -32.17 -2.46
C LEU A 58 3.30 -31.93 -1.74
N GLY A 59 2.71 -30.74 -1.88
CA GLY A 59 1.57 -30.28 -1.06
C GLY A 59 0.30 -29.84 -1.80
N ILE A 60 0.18 -30.02 -3.12
CA ILE A 60 -1.01 -29.60 -3.90
C ILE A 60 -2.12 -30.68 -3.91
N TYR A 61 -2.09 -31.63 -2.98
CA TYR A 61 -3.06 -32.73 -2.92
C TYR A 61 -3.73 -32.78 -1.55
N ASP A 62 -4.74 -31.93 -1.29
CA ASP A 62 -6.04 -32.44 -0.80
C ASP A 62 -7.13 -31.38 -0.50
N GLU A 63 -6.81 -30.14 -0.11
CA GLU A 63 -7.90 -29.22 0.35
C GLU A 63 -8.43 -28.29 -0.75
N ILE A 64 -7.56 -27.75 -1.62
CA ILE A 64 -7.97 -26.83 -2.70
C ILE A 64 -8.73 -27.60 -3.80
N CYS A 65 -8.30 -28.81 -4.15
CA CYS A 65 -8.95 -29.63 -5.19
C CYS A 65 -10.20 -30.41 -4.72
N LYS A 66 -10.44 -30.56 -3.40
CA LYS A 66 -11.69 -31.21 -2.91
C LYS A 66 -12.90 -30.30 -3.06
N ARG A 67 -12.76 -28.99 -2.83
CA ARG A 67 -13.86 -28.03 -3.04
C ARG A 67 -14.30 -27.92 -4.50
N ALA A 68 -13.35 -27.99 -5.43
CA ALA A 68 -13.63 -27.99 -6.87
C ALA A 68 -14.41 -29.24 -7.36
N ASN A 69 -14.30 -30.38 -6.67
CA ASN A 69 -14.95 -31.64 -7.07
C ASN A 69 -16.37 -31.84 -6.53
N GLU A 70 -16.87 -30.96 -5.65
CA GLU A 70 -18.23 -31.05 -5.09
C GLU A 70 -19.31 -30.30 -5.90
N GLY A 71 -19.00 -29.87 -7.13
CA GLY A 71 -19.98 -29.21 -8.01
C GLY A 71 -20.41 -27.81 -7.54
N LYS A 72 -19.61 -27.17 -6.68
CA LYS A 72 -19.69 -25.75 -6.40
C LYS A 72 -18.64 -25.07 -7.25
N GLY A 73 -19.07 -24.27 -8.23
CA GLY A 73 -18.16 -23.49 -9.07
C GLY A 73 -17.21 -22.65 -8.21
N LEU A 74 -15.95 -22.57 -8.65
CA LEU A 74 -14.95 -21.65 -8.10
C LEU A 74 -15.44 -20.22 -8.34
N VAL A 75 -15.94 -19.57 -7.30
CA VAL A 75 -16.15 -18.12 -7.26
C VAL A 75 -14.78 -17.50 -6.98
N VAL A 76 -14.47 -16.40 -7.66
CA VAL A 76 -13.18 -15.68 -7.56
C VAL A 76 -12.83 -15.26 -6.12
N ASP A 77 -13.81 -15.28 -5.20
CA ASP A 77 -13.60 -15.09 -3.75
C ASP A 77 -12.83 -16.22 -3.05
N ASP A 78 -12.73 -17.43 -3.64
CA ASP A 78 -12.17 -18.62 -2.96
C ASP A 78 -10.67 -18.86 -3.28
N MET A 79 -10.02 -17.97 -4.05
CA MET A 79 -8.55 -17.95 -4.20
C MET A 79 -7.85 -17.10 -3.11
N VAL A 80 -8.63 -16.41 -2.28
CA VAL A 80 -8.16 -15.63 -1.13
C VAL A 80 -8.66 -16.31 0.15
N GLY A 81 -7.85 -17.20 0.71
CA GLY A 81 -8.13 -17.83 2.00
C GLY A 81 -6.91 -18.63 2.42
N THR A 82 -6.13 -18.16 3.39
CA THR A 82 -6.55 -18.01 4.78
C THR A 82 -5.96 -16.76 5.45
N ASP A 83 -6.74 -15.68 5.60
CA ASP A 83 -7.12 -15.12 6.92
C ASP A 83 -8.11 -13.93 6.88
N MET A 84 -9.14 -13.99 6.01
CA MET A 84 -10.36 -13.21 6.22
C MET A 84 -11.51 -14.17 6.57
N ARG A 85 -11.85 -14.28 7.86
CA ARG A 85 -13.16 -14.82 8.24
C ARG A 85 -14.20 -13.71 8.12
N PRO A 86 -15.41 -14.05 7.63
CA PRO A 86 -16.33 -13.09 7.05
C PRO A 86 -17.11 -12.38 8.15
N THR A 87 -16.85 -11.09 8.31
CA THR A 87 -17.85 -10.15 8.79
C THR A 87 -18.26 -9.29 7.62
N GLU A 88 -19.53 -9.49 7.23
CA GLU A 88 -20.31 -8.68 6.31
C GLU A 88 -19.94 -8.83 4.83
N THR A 89 -20.81 -9.56 4.13
CA THR A 89 -20.90 -9.72 2.67
C THR A 89 -20.40 -8.51 1.90
N TRP A 90 -19.17 -8.58 1.39
CA TRP A 90 -18.77 -7.75 0.25
C TRP A 90 -19.45 -8.33 -0.99
N ASP A 91 -20.56 -7.73 -1.40
CA ASP A 91 -21.31 -8.07 -2.61
C ASP A 91 -20.57 -7.58 -3.88
N GLY A 92 -19.31 -8.02 -4.02
CA GLY A 92 -18.46 -7.81 -5.19
C GLY A 92 -19.20 -8.22 -6.47
N TRP A 93 -19.22 -7.29 -7.42
CA TRP A 93 -19.96 -7.31 -8.70
C TRP A 93 -21.46 -6.97 -8.69
N LYS A 94 -22.15 -6.75 -7.56
CA LYS A 94 -23.57 -6.29 -7.62
C LYS A 94 -23.77 -4.76 -7.59
N GLY A 95 -22.71 -3.98 -7.40
CA GLY A 95 -22.81 -2.52 -7.22
C GLY A 95 -22.63 -1.63 -8.45
N LEU A 96 -22.23 -2.14 -9.62
CA LEU A 96 -21.85 -1.30 -10.78
C LEU A 96 -22.82 -1.34 -11.97
N THR A 97 -24.07 -1.80 -11.75
CA THR A 97 -25.17 -1.55 -12.71
C THR A 97 -26.22 -0.57 -12.19
N SER A 98 -25.87 0.31 -11.26
CA SER A 98 -26.78 1.37 -10.81
C SER A 98 -26.08 2.69 -10.63
N SER A 99 -25.95 3.45 -11.72
CA SER A 99 -26.46 4.82 -11.66
C SER A 99 -27.87 4.74 -11.08
N SER A 100 -28.12 5.45 -9.98
CA SER A 100 -29.42 5.63 -9.35
C SER A 100 -30.60 5.61 -10.33
N SER A 101 -31.20 4.44 -10.52
CA SER A 101 -32.53 4.32 -11.12
C SER A 101 -33.46 3.86 -10.02
N SER A 102 -33.89 4.82 -9.21
CA SER A 102 -35.13 4.67 -8.47
C SER A 102 -36.23 4.33 -9.49
N SER A 103 -36.94 3.25 -9.21
CA SER A 103 -38.09 2.79 -9.98
C SER A 103 -39.12 3.91 -10.13
N SER A 104 -39.15 4.56 -11.30
CA SER A 104 -40.34 5.25 -11.78
C SER A 104 -40.72 4.64 -13.13
N SER A 105 -41.93 4.07 -13.14
CA SER A 105 -42.55 3.42 -14.27
C SER A 105 -42.72 4.36 -15.46
N SER A 106 -42.28 3.89 -16.63
CA SER A 106 -42.82 4.15 -17.98
C SER A 106 -42.99 5.61 -18.44
N SER A 107 -42.17 6.03 -19.42
CA SER A 107 -42.70 6.49 -20.72
C SER A 107 -41.63 6.48 -21.80
N SER A 108 -42.03 6.00 -22.96
CA SER A 108 -41.29 5.91 -24.20
C SER A 108 -40.82 7.26 -24.73
N SER A 109 -39.54 7.39 -25.06
CA SER A 109 -39.12 8.25 -26.18
C SER A 109 -37.80 7.75 -26.77
N SER A 110 -37.91 7.36 -28.03
CA SER A 110 -36.84 7.02 -28.96
C SER A 110 -36.00 8.25 -29.32
N GLY A 111 -34.68 8.15 -29.21
CA GLY A 111 -33.71 9.11 -29.73
C GLY A 111 -32.30 8.58 -29.54
N GLY A 112 -31.63 8.21 -30.63
CA GLY A 112 -30.30 7.62 -30.61
C GLY A 112 -29.17 8.62 -30.37
N GLY A 113 -28.07 8.10 -29.83
CA GLY A 113 -26.77 8.74 -29.74
C GLY A 113 -25.80 7.73 -29.14
N GLY A 114 -24.95 7.12 -29.98
CA GLY A 114 -23.89 6.23 -29.54
C GLY A 114 -22.76 7.02 -28.90
N GLY A 115 -22.32 6.58 -27.72
CA GLY A 115 -21.14 7.05 -27.00
C GLY A 115 -20.43 5.83 -26.40
N ASP A 116 -19.12 5.78 -26.58
CA ASP A 116 -18.25 4.61 -26.42
C ASP A 116 -18.20 4.02 -25.00
N GLY A 117 -18.49 2.71 -24.88
CA GLY A 117 -18.31 1.90 -23.67
C GLY A 117 -16.85 1.44 -23.43
N ALA A 118 -15.87 2.24 -23.85
CA ALA A 118 -14.44 1.89 -23.78
C ALA A 118 -13.76 2.35 -22.48
N GLY A 119 -14.19 3.47 -21.89
CA GLY A 119 -13.60 4.03 -20.65
C GLY A 119 -13.81 3.14 -19.42
N GLY A 120 -15.05 2.72 -19.16
CA GLY A 120 -15.38 1.91 -17.97
C GLY A 120 -14.73 0.52 -17.93
N ASN A 121 -14.39 -0.08 -19.07
CA ASN A 121 -13.68 -1.35 -19.10
C ASN A 121 -12.20 -1.20 -18.73
N ARG A 122 -11.57 -0.07 -19.09
CA ARG A 122 -10.15 0.18 -18.82
C ARG A 122 -9.89 0.39 -17.33
N GLU A 123 -10.71 1.19 -16.68
CA GLU A 123 -10.62 1.46 -15.24
C GLU A 123 -10.84 0.19 -14.42
N MET A 124 -11.84 -0.63 -14.78
CA MET A 124 -12.07 -1.94 -14.17
C MET A 124 -10.85 -2.87 -14.30
N ILE A 125 -10.23 -2.93 -15.48
CA ILE A 125 -9.03 -3.75 -15.71
C ILE A 125 -7.87 -3.25 -14.86
N GLN A 126 -7.62 -1.93 -14.81
CA GLN A 126 -6.53 -1.37 -14.01
C GLN A 126 -6.70 -1.65 -12.51
N TYR A 127 -7.91 -1.44 -11.98
CA TYR A 127 -8.26 -1.81 -10.61
C TYR A 127 -7.99 -3.30 -10.34
N SER A 128 -8.48 -4.16 -11.23
CA SER A 128 -8.33 -5.62 -11.08
C SER A 128 -6.88 -6.09 -11.19
N VAL A 129 -6.07 -5.45 -12.05
CA VAL A 129 -4.63 -5.71 -12.14
C VAL A 129 -3.94 -5.31 -10.84
N GLY A 130 -4.30 -4.16 -10.25
CA GLY A 130 -3.74 -3.73 -8.97
C GLY A 130 -4.05 -4.70 -7.84
N VAL A 131 -5.31 -5.14 -7.71
CA VAL A 131 -5.69 -6.18 -6.74
C VAL A 131 -4.93 -7.49 -6.99
N ALA A 132 -4.82 -7.92 -8.25
CA ALA A 132 -4.04 -9.12 -8.57
C ALA A 132 -2.55 -8.97 -8.24
N VAL A 133 -1.97 -7.77 -8.42
CA VAL A 133 -0.58 -7.49 -7.99
C VAL A 133 -0.46 -7.61 -6.47
N HIS A 134 -1.41 -7.07 -5.70
CA HIS A 134 -1.48 -7.20 -4.24
C HIS A 134 -1.51 -8.67 -3.80
N GLU A 135 -2.48 -9.45 -4.28
CA GLU A 135 -2.63 -10.86 -3.88
C GLU A 135 -1.42 -11.72 -4.26
N ILE A 136 -0.83 -11.47 -5.43
CA ILE A 136 0.41 -12.14 -5.82
C ILE A 136 1.59 -11.69 -4.96
N GLY A 137 1.58 -10.45 -4.43
CA GLY A 137 2.53 -10.00 -3.42
C GLY A 137 2.53 -10.92 -2.18
N HIS A 138 1.35 -11.29 -1.67
CA HIS A 138 1.22 -12.27 -0.58
C HIS A 138 1.78 -13.64 -0.98
N VAL A 139 1.47 -14.13 -2.18
CA VAL A 139 2.02 -15.39 -2.70
C VAL A 139 3.55 -15.37 -2.79
N LEU A 140 4.14 -14.21 -3.12
CA LEU A 140 5.59 -14.01 -3.19
C LEU A 140 6.26 -13.93 -1.80
N GLY A 141 5.47 -13.87 -0.73
CA GLY A 141 5.91 -13.95 0.66
C GLY A 141 5.77 -12.66 1.46
N ILE A 142 4.96 -11.70 1.00
CA ILE A 142 4.56 -10.56 1.83
C ILE A 142 3.50 -11.04 2.82
N SER A 143 3.93 -11.58 3.95
CA SER A 143 3.04 -11.94 5.05
C SER A 143 3.81 -12.03 6.36
N SER A 144 3.12 -11.86 7.47
CA SER A 144 3.70 -12.00 8.81
C SER A 144 4.35 -13.37 9.03
N ASP A 145 3.71 -14.45 8.54
CA ASP A 145 4.21 -15.82 8.62
C ASP A 145 5.50 -16.07 7.83
N SER A 146 5.75 -15.24 6.82
CA SER A 146 6.93 -15.32 5.97
C SER A 146 8.15 -14.65 6.62
N LEU A 147 7.95 -13.72 7.56
CA LEU A 147 9.03 -12.94 8.21
C LEU A 147 10.04 -13.82 8.94
N GLN A 148 9.60 -14.90 9.58
CA GLN A 148 10.50 -15.85 10.26
C GLN A 148 11.46 -16.56 9.29
N TYR A 149 11.16 -16.54 8.00
CA TYR A 149 11.96 -17.19 6.96
C TYR A 149 12.98 -16.27 6.30
N PHE A 150 13.01 -14.99 6.67
CA PHE A 150 13.94 -14.02 6.09
C PHE A 150 15.39 -14.47 6.24
N ARG A 151 16.17 -14.15 5.21
CA ARG A 151 17.59 -14.48 5.09
C ARG A 151 18.36 -13.22 4.78
N HIS A 152 19.59 -13.18 5.27
CA HIS A 152 20.51 -12.13 4.92
C HIS A 152 20.67 -12.06 3.39
N PRO A 153 20.33 -10.94 2.73
CA PRO A 153 20.20 -10.90 1.27
C PRO A 153 21.48 -11.23 0.49
N VAL A 154 22.65 -10.95 1.09
CA VAL A 154 23.97 -11.26 0.49
C VAL A 154 24.46 -12.67 0.81
N THR A 155 24.45 -13.09 2.09
CA THR A 155 25.05 -14.36 2.54
C THR A 155 24.09 -15.55 2.52
N GLY A 156 22.77 -15.30 2.47
CA GLY A 156 21.73 -16.33 2.51
C GLY A 156 21.51 -16.98 3.89
N VAL A 157 22.23 -16.55 4.93
CA VAL A 157 22.10 -17.07 6.29
C VAL A 157 20.74 -16.65 6.87
N PRO A 158 19.99 -17.55 7.54
CA PRO A 158 18.73 -17.19 8.19
C PRO A 158 18.91 -16.07 9.22
N LEU A 159 18.05 -15.05 9.16
CA LEU A 159 18.05 -13.96 10.15
C LEU A 159 17.37 -14.38 11.46
N THR A 160 16.40 -15.28 11.37
CA THR A 160 15.77 -15.94 12.52
C THR A 160 16.43 -17.28 12.80
N ARG A 161 16.75 -17.53 14.07
CA ARG A 161 17.43 -18.75 14.53
C ARG A 161 16.60 -20.00 14.23
N ARG A 162 17.29 -21.08 13.85
CA ARG A 162 16.68 -22.38 13.55
C ARG A 162 17.33 -23.52 14.35
N PRO A 163 16.60 -24.58 14.74
CA PRO A 163 15.16 -24.80 14.51
C PRO A 163 14.30 -23.75 15.22
N PHE A 164 13.07 -23.54 14.75
CA PHE A 164 12.19 -22.54 15.34
C PHE A 164 11.79 -22.93 16.76
N GLU A 165 11.89 -21.96 17.66
CA GLU A 165 11.50 -22.09 19.05
C GLU A 165 10.06 -21.58 19.21
N VAL A 166 9.35 -22.14 20.19
CA VAL A 166 8.03 -21.65 20.58
C VAL A 166 8.21 -20.56 21.62
N SER A 167 7.57 -19.42 21.42
CA SER A 167 7.56 -18.31 22.36
C SER A 167 6.15 -17.77 22.55
N THR A 168 5.85 -17.27 23.74
CA THR A 168 4.65 -16.45 23.96
C THR A 168 4.88 -15.07 23.37
N VAL A 169 3.97 -14.63 22.51
CA VAL A 169 3.98 -13.31 21.87
C VAL A 169 2.71 -12.58 22.29
N THR A 170 2.82 -11.28 22.55
CA THR A 170 1.66 -10.41 22.73
C THR A 170 1.34 -9.76 21.39
N CYS A 171 0.20 -10.13 20.81
CA CYS A 171 -0.24 -9.66 19.50
C CYS A 171 -0.68 -8.18 19.52
N ILE A 172 -0.94 -7.60 18.35
CA ILE A 172 -1.43 -6.22 18.18
C ILE A 172 -2.65 -5.91 19.07
N ASN A 173 -3.58 -6.87 19.20
CA ASN A 173 -4.79 -6.77 20.01
C ASN A 173 -4.55 -6.94 21.53
N GLY A 174 -3.29 -7.16 21.96
CA GLY A 174 -2.92 -7.37 23.36
C GLY A 174 -3.08 -8.80 23.88
N GLU A 175 -3.58 -9.74 23.06
CA GLU A 175 -3.70 -11.14 23.46
C GLU A 175 -2.34 -11.85 23.43
N GLU A 176 -2.10 -12.71 24.43
CA GLU A 176 -0.94 -13.59 24.43
C GLU A 176 -1.23 -14.86 23.62
N ARG A 177 -0.37 -15.17 22.64
CA ARG A 177 -0.46 -16.39 21.82
C ARG A 177 0.88 -17.13 21.80
N GLN A 178 0.81 -18.46 21.69
CA GLN A 178 2.00 -19.25 21.41
C GLN A 178 2.32 -19.11 19.91
N TYR A 179 3.52 -18.63 19.60
CA TYR A 179 3.99 -18.43 18.24
C TYR A 179 5.25 -19.28 17.99
N VAL A 180 5.29 -19.96 16.86
CA VAL A 180 6.44 -20.77 16.45
C VAL A 180 7.31 -19.92 15.54
N GLY A 181 8.57 -19.71 15.93
CA GLY A 181 9.55 -19.01 15.11
C GLY A 181 9.32 -17.51 15.06
N MET A 182 9.23 -16.86 16.22
CA MET A 182 9.21 -15.39 16.31
C MET A 182 10.33 -14.78 15.44
N PRO A 183 10.01 -13.84 14.52
CA PRO A 183 11.02 -13.16 13.73
C PRO A 183 12.09 -12.51 14.63
N SER A 184 13.34 -12.55 14.18
CA SER A 184 14.46 -11.91 14.88
C SER A 184 14.21 -10.39 15.06
N PRO A 185 14.74 -9.76 16.13
CA PRO A 185 14.70 -8.30 16.29
C PRO A 185 15.39 -7.49 15.18
N LEU A 186 16.18 -8.17 14.31
CA LEU A 186 16.75 -7.59 13.08
C LEU A 186 15.72 -7.49 11.94
N VAL A 187 14.59 -8.17 12.07
CA VAL A 187 13.51 -8.22 11.07
C VAL A 187 12.32 -7.44 11.60
N LEU A 188 11.80 -7.80 12.78
CA LEU A 188 10.55 -7.25 13.31
C LEU A 188 10.76 -6.66 14.71
N GLN A 189 10.21 -5.47 14.96
CA GLN A 189 10.19 -4.86 16.30
C GLN A 189 8.78 -4.39 16.68
N GLU A 190 8.52 -4.36 17.98
CA GLU A 190 7.30 -3.78 18.54
C GLU A 190 7.50 -2.29 18.79
N GLY A 191 6.48 -1.49 18.48
CA GLY A 191 6.36 -0.10 18.88
C GLY A 191 5.02 0.21 19.52
N ARG A 192 4.91 1.43 20.04
CA ARG A 192 3.67 1.99 20.57
C ARG A 192 3.48 3.40 20.08
N HIS A 193 2.25 3.71 19.69
CA HIS A 193 1.89 5.06 19.31
C HIS A 193 1.94 5.96 20.56
N ALA A 194 2.59 7.12 20.46
CA ALA A 194 2.86 7.97 21.63
C ALA A 194 1.59 8.53 22.27
N ILE A 195 0.58 8.84 21.44
CA ILE A 195 -0.68 9.46 21.88
C ILE A 195 -1.72 8.38 22.25
N THR A 196 -2.09 7.52 21.31
CA THR A 196 -3.14 6.49 21.50
C THR A 196 -2.69 5.30 22.36
N GLY A 197 -1.38 5.07 22.50
CA GLY A 197 -0.82 3.91 23.22
C GLY A 197 -0.98 2.57 22.48
N ASN A 198 -1.59 2.57 21.30
CA ASN A 198 -1.82 1.39 20.47
C ASN A 198 -0.49 0.72 20.11
N ARG A 199 -0.50 -0.61 20.12
CA ARG A 199 0.65 -1.43 19.74
C ARG A 199 0.69 -1.56 18.23
N TYR A 200 1.87 -1.46 17.66
CA TYR A 200 2.12 -1.84 16.27
C TYR A 200 3.41 -2.67 16.19
N PHE A 201 3.58 -3.36 15.07
CA PHE A 201 4.87 -3.94 14.70
C PHE A 201 5.43 -3.22 13.49
N GLU A 202 6.75 -3.17 13.40
CA GLU A 202 7.45 -2.52 12.28
C GLU A 202 8.55 -3.43 11.74
N LEU A 203 8.67 -3.47 10.41
CA LEU A 203 9.73 -4.16 9.71
C LEU A 203 10.98 -3.26 9.67
N VAL A 204 12.02 -3.65 10.39
CA VAL A 204 13.20 -2.81 10.68
C VAL A 204 14.42 -3.15 9.82
N THR A 205 14.22 -3.92 8.75
CA THR A 205 15.30 -4.35 7.85
C THR A 205 15.93 -3.15 7.12
N PRO A 206 17.21 -3.23 6.70
CA PRO A 206 17.99 -2.03 6.37
C PRO A 206 17.49 -1.27 5.14
N THR A 207 17.09 -1.97 4.07
CA THR A 207 16.58 -1.31 2.86
C THR A 207 15.21 -0.72 3.14
N VAL A 208 14.33 -1.46 3.82
CA VAL A 208 12.99 -0.97 4.24
C VAL A 208 13.11 0.29 5.08
N ARG A 209 13.97 0.28 6.11
CA ARG A 209 14.25 1.45 6.96
C ARG A 209 14.68 2.65 6.12
N ARG A 210 15.67 2.49 5.23
CA ARG A 210 16.16 3.59 4.40
C ARG A 210 15.07 4.14 3.46
N VAL A 211 14.29 3.26 2.86
CA VAL A 211 13.19 3.68 1.97
C VAL A 211 12.17 4.52 2.72
N VAL A 212 11.72 4.12 3.92
CA VAL A 212 10.76 4.94 4.68
C VAL A 212 11.36 6.22 5.24
N GLN A 213 12.63 6.21 5.64
CA GLN A 213 13.34 7.43 6.04
C GLN A 213 13.37 8.46 4.90
N ASN A 214 13.64 7.99 3.68
CA ASN A 214 13.64 8.82 2.47
C ASN A 214 12.22 9.28 2.10
N GLN A 215 11.23 8.37 2.12
CA GLN A 215 9.82 8.65 1.83
C GLN A 215 9.30 9.81 2.70
N PHE A 216 9.44 9.71 4.02
CA PHE A 216 8.86 10.70 4.93
C PHE A 216 9.80 11.85 5.28
N ASN A 217 11.03 11.90 4.75
CA ASN A 217 12.08 12.80 5.25
C ASN A 217 12.26 12.70 6.78
N CYS A 218 12.32 11.47 7.29
CA CYS A 218 12.38 11.23 8.73
C CYS A 218 13.52 10.27 9.11
N PRO A 219 14.72 10.80 9.46
CA PRO A 219 15.89 9.96 9.74
C PRO A 219 15.77 9.14 11.04
N THR A 220 14.81 9.45 11.92
CA THR A 220 14.59 8.73 13.18
C THR A 220 13.76 7.45 13.01
N MET A 221 13.13 7.23 11.84
CA MET A 221 12.37 6.01 11.58
C MET A 221 13.25 4.77 11.67
N LYS A 222 12.73 3.75 12.37
CA LYS A 222 13.41 2.47 12.57
C LYS A 222 13.02 1.42 11.54
N GLY A 223 11.84 1.54 10.95
CA GLY A 223 11.27 0.57 10.03
C GLY A 223 9.91 1.04 9.50
N ALA A 224 9.31 0.23 8.64
CA ALA A 224 7.96 0.46 8.13
C ALA A 224 6.93 -0.22 9.03
N ARG A 225 5.90 0.52 9.47
CA ARG A 225 4.83 -0.04 10.30
C ARG A 225 3.94 -0.99 9.50
N LEU A 226 3.57 -2.08 10.13
CA LEU A 226 2.55 -3.01 9.66
C LEU A 226 1.19 -2.60 10.21
N GLU A 227 0.13 -3.03 9.54
CA GLU A 227 -1.26 -2.85 9.96
C GLU A 227 -1.44 -3.24 11.45
N ASN A 228 -2.23 -2.44 12.17
CA ASN A 228 -2.30 -2.50 13.63
C ASN A 228 -3.75 -2.65 14.15
N GLN A 229 -4.70 -2.83 13.24
CA GLN A 229 -6.12 -2.70 13.52
C GLN A 229 -6.62 -3.89 14.34
N GLN A 230 -7.52 -3.58 15.27
CA GLN A 230 -8.04 -4.57 16.20
C GLN A 230 -9.06 -5.49 15.52
N GLY A 231 -8.98 -6.79 15.81
CA GLY A 231 -9.92 -7.80 15.28
C GLY A 231 -9.39 -8.61 14.11
N THR A 232 -8.19 -8.31 13.59
CA THR A 232 -7.52 -9.19 12.63
C THR A 232 -7.04 -10.48 13.33
N PRO A 233 -7.08 -11.63 12.64
CA PRO A 233 -6.56 -12.88 13.18
C PRO A 233 -5.03 -12.90 13.25
N ASP A 234 -4.34 -12.09 12.42
CA ASP A 234 -2.89 -11.96 12.39
C ASP A 234 -2.35 -11.31 13.68
N CYS A 235 -1.27 -11.87 14.23
CA CYS A 235 -0.65 -11.38 15.45
C CYS A 235 0.16 -10.09 15.24
N PHE A 236 0.74 -9.92 14.04
CA PHE A 236 1.69 -8.85 13.71
C PHE A 236 1.18 -7.89 12.63
N GLY A 237 0.39 -8.40 11.69
CA GLY A 237 -0.04 -7.69 10.48
C GLY A 237 0.68 -8.20 9.22
N SER A 238 -0.07 -8.37 8.12
CA SER A 238 0.45 -8.83 6.83
C SER A 238 0.41 -7.76 5.74
N HIS A 239 -0.06 -6.56 6.08
CA HIS A 239 -0.11 -5.39 5.22
C HIS A 239 0.68 -4.22 5.82
N TRP A 240 0.96 -3.21 5.00
CA TRP A 240 1.46 -1.93 5.50
C TRP A 240 0.37 -1.17 6.26
N ASP A 241 0.80 -0.38 7.25
CA ASP A 241 -0.09 0.49 8.02
C ASP A 241 -0.82 1.50 7.10
N GLU A 242 -2.14 1.36 6.98
CA GLU A 242 -2.97 2.20 6.10
C GLU A 242 -2.89 3.69 6.45
N MET A 243 -2.69 4.04 7.72
CA MET A 243 -2.59 5.44 8.16
C MET A 243 -1.30 6.10 7.69
N LEU A 244 -0.20 5.36 7.52
CA LEU A 244 1.05 5.91 6.99
C LEU A 244 1.24 5.68 5.49
N PHE A 245 0.61 4.65 4.93
CA PHE A 245 0.93 4.15 3.59
C PHE A 245 -0.29 4.07 2.65
N TYR A 246 -1.38 4.80 2.91
CA TYR A 246 -2.65 4.80 2.15
C TYR A 246 -2.56 4.56 0.62
N THR A 247 -1.58 5.15 -0.09
CA THR A 247 -1.41 4.95 -1.54
C THR A 247 -0.53 3.76 -1.94
N GLU A 248 -0.11 2.90 -1.02
CA GLU A 248 0.74 1.73 -1.28
C GLU A 248 -0.10 0.50 -1.61
N ILE A 249 0.29 -0.27 -2.61
CA ILE A 249 -0.50 -1.40 -3.10
C ILE A 249 -0.68 -2.54 -2.09
N MET A 250 0.16 -2.67 -1.07
CA MET A 250 0.15 -3.70 -0.04
C MET A 250 -0.42 -3.21 1.30
N THR A 251 -1.19 -2.12 1.32
CA THR A 251 -2.07 -1.79 2.45
C THR A 251 -3.34 -2.66 2.45
N PRO A 252 -4.08 -2.78 3.57
CA PRO A 252 -5.26 -3.65 3.63
C PRO A 252 -6.48 -3.10 2.88
N VAL A 253 -6.51 -1.81 2.53
CA VAL A 253 -7.59 -1.21 1.74
C VAL A 253 -7.07 -0.84 0.36
N PHE A 254 -7.67 -1.44 -0.66
CA PHE A 254 -7.39 -1.04 -2.03
C PHE A 254 -8.26 0.18 -2.39
N SER A 255 -7.66 1.37 -2.45
CA SER A 255 -8.37 2.58 -2.88
C SER A 255 -8.66 2.58 -4.39
N GLN A 256 -9.82 3.12 -4.80
CA GLN A 256 -10.08 3.34 -6.24
C GLN A 256 -9.32 4.54 -6.79
N SER A 257 -8.79 5.41 -5.92
CA SER A 257 -8.12 6.63 -6.37
C SER A 257 -6.68 6.39 -6.80
N VAL A 258 -5.81 5.95 -5.91
CA VAL A 258 -4.41 5.64 -6.22
C VAL A 258 -3.86 4.57 -5.28
N ASN A 259 -3.46 3.42 -5.84
CA ASN A 259 -2.54 2.48 -5.19
C ASN A 259 -1.35 2.25 -6.12
N VAL A 260 -0.15 2.35 -5.57
CA VAL A 260 1.10 2.19 -6.33
C VAL A 260 1.96 1.08 -5.75
N LEU A 261 2.61 0.33 -6.62
CA LEU A 261 3.72 -0.51 -6.23
C LEU A 261 4.93 0.39 -5.95
N SER A 262 5.24 0.57 -4.68
CA SER A 262 6.26 1.53 -4.26
C SER A 262 7.64 0.89 -4.01
N PRO A 263 8.70 1.71 -3.90
CA PRO A 263 10.00 1.23 -3.42
C PRO A 263 9.94 0.48 -2.08
N LEU A 264 8.91 0.73 -1.24
CA LEU A 264 8.76 0.08 0.05
C LEU A 264 8.48 -1.42 -0.09
N THR A 265 7.52 -1.80 -0.93
CA THR A 265 7.19 -3.20 -1.19
C THR A 265 8.34 -3.94 -1.87
N LEU A 266 9.06 -3.28 -2.77
CA LEU A 266 10.28 -3.83 -3.35
C LEU A 266 11.36 -4.06 -2.27
N ALA A 267 11.53 -3.12 -1.34
CA ALA A 267 12.50 -3.25 -0.25
C ALA A 267 12.17 -4.41 0.69
N PHE A 268 10.88 -4.65 1.00
CA PHE A 268 10.45 -5.83 1.75
C PHE A 268 10.93 -7.12 1.07
N LEU A 269 10.62 -7.26 -0.22
CA LEU A 269 10.92 -8.46 -0.98
C LEU A 269 12.43 -8.64 -1.17
N GLU A 270 13.18 -7.55 -1.30
CA GLU A 270 14.62 -7.61 -1.38
C GLU A 270 15.29 -7.99 -0.04
N ASP A 271 14.85 -7.38 1.06
CA ASP A 271 15.35 -7.66 2.40
C ASP A 271 14.93 -9.04 2.93
N SER A 272 13.91 -9.68 2.33
CA SER A 272 13.60 -11.09 2.57
C SER A 272 14.77 -12.04 2.25
N GLY A 273 15.64 -11.59 1.33
CA GLY A 273 16.75 -12.36 0.78
C GLY A 273 16.37 -13.37 -0.30
N TRP A 274 15.10 -13.39 -0.76
CA TRP A 274 14.65 -14.27 -1.83
C TRP A 274 14.80 -13.65 -3.22
N TYR A 275 14.74 -12.32 -3.29
CA TYR A 275 14.71 -11.57 -4.54
C TYR A 275 15.85 -10.53 -4.64
N ARG A 276 16.02 -9.99 -5.84
CA ARG A 276 16.70 -8.71 -6.10
C ARG A 276 15.68 -7.78 -6.75
N ALA A 277 15.59 -6.55 -6.26
CA ALA A 277 14.62 -5.59 -6.74
C ALA A 277 15.17 -4.75 -7.90
N ASN A 278 14.31 -4.44 -8.86
CA ASN A 278 14.58 -3.51 -9.96
C ASN A 278 13.80 -2.20 -9.71
N TYR A 279 14.43 -1.27 -9.00
CA TYR A 279 13.85 0.03 -8.63
C TYR A 279 13.73 1.03 -9.80
N GLU A 280 14.34 0.74 -10.95
CA GLU A 280 14.29 1.54 -12.18
C GLU A 280 13.09 1.17 -13.08
N SER A 281 12.36 0.09 -12.74
CA SER A 281 11.19 -0.36 -13.48
C SER A 281 10.11 0.73 -13.60
N GLU A 282 9.48 0.83 -14.76
CA GLU A 282 8.36 1.76 -14.99
C GLU A 282 7.12 1.47 -14.14
N TYR A 283 7.01 0.26 -13.59
CA TYR A 283 5.91 -0.12 -12.71
C TYR A 283 6.09 0.36 -11.27
N VAL A 284 7.29 0.85 -10.91
CA VAL A 284 7.60 1.33 -9.57
C VAL A 284 7.33 2.83 -9.51
N GLN A 285 6.49 3.25 -8.57
CA GLN A 285 6.14 4.67 -8.40
C GLN A 285 6.34 5.09 -6.95
N ILE A 286 6.71 6.35 -6.74
CA ILE A 286 6.78 6.91 -5.40
C ILE A 286 5.37 7.05 -4.85
N SER A 287 5.16 6.57 -3.64
CA SER A 287 3.94 6.84 -2.88
C SER A 287 3.89 8.34 -2.59
N VAL A 288 2.83 9.04 -2.98
CA VAL A 288 2.69 10.48 -2.71
C VAL A 288 2.26 10.73 -1.27
N PHE A 289 1.64 9.75 -0.63
CA PHE A 289 1.17 9.88 0.75
C PHE A 289 2.32 10.10 1.74
N GLY A 290 2.25 11.20 2.50
CA GLY A 290 3.30 11.61 3.44
C GLY A 290 4.67 11.92 2.81
N HIS A 291 4.79 12.03 1.48
CA HIS A 291 6.09 12.22 0.83
C HIS A 291 6.76 13.53 1.25
N GLY A 292 7.94 13.43 1.88
CA GLY A 292 8.68 14.58 2.42
C GLY A 292 8.02 15.27 3.63
N ALA A 293 6.98 14.70 4.25
CA ALA A 293 6.19 15.37 5.28
C ALA A 293 6.92 15.62 6.62
N GLY A 294 8.04 14.95 6.85
CA GLY A 294 8.87 15.05 8.05
C GLY A 294 8.43 14.12 9.18
N CYS A 295 9.23 14.05 10.25
CA CYS A 295 8.97 13.14 11.38
C CYS A 295 7.68 13.43 12.14
N GLY A 296 7.18 14.68 12.10
CA GLY A 296 5.90 15.03 12.73
C GLY A 296 4.73 14.23 12.16
N PHE A 297 4.76 13.91 10.86
CA PHE A 297 3.76 13.06 10.20
C PHE A 297 3.79 11.61 10.71
N VAL A 298 4.98 11.08 10.99
CA VAL A 298 5.16 9.67 11.40
C VAL A 298 4.86 9.47 12.89
N GLU A 299 5.27 10.43 13.72
CA GLU A 299 5.21 10.33 15.19
C GLU A 299 3.92 10.94 15.77
N GLY A 300 3.27 11.83 15.01
CA GLY A 300 2.05 12.54 15.40
C GLY A 300 0.76 11.77 15.13
N ASN A 301 -0.36 12.47 15.27
CA ASN A 301 -1.70 11.96 15.00
C ASN A 301 -2.36 12.79 13.89
N CYS A 302 -3.16 12.15 13.04
CA CYS A 302 -3.80 12.79 11.88
C CYS A 302 -4.72 13.96 12.24
N VAL A 303 -5.35 13.89 13.40
CA VAL A 303 -6.20 14.95 13.97
C VAL A 303 -5.75 15.17 15.41
N ASP A 304 -5.54 16.43 15.80
CA ASP A 304 -5.24 16.78 17.18
C ASP A 304 -6.51 16.56 18.03
N PRO A 305 -6.49 15.63 19.02
CA PRO A 305 -7.68 15.24 19.75
C PRO A 305 -8.25 16.34 20.67
N TYR A 306 -7.46 17.39 20.95
CA TYR A 306 -7.85 18.51 21.81
C TYR A 306 -8.45 19.67 21.02
N THR A 307 -8.01 19.86 19.77
CA THR A 307 -8.50 20.96 18.92
C THR A 307 -9.49 20.48 17.86
N GLY A 308 -9.45 19.21 17.47
CA GLY A 308 -10.20 18.67 16.33
C GLY A 308 -9.63 19.12 14.98
N GLU A 309 -8.46 19.75 14.96
CA GLU A 309 -7.81 20.26 13.75
C GLU A 309 -6.80 19.27 13.18
N VAL A 310 -6.66 19.26 11.86
CA VAL A 310 -5.60 18.53 11.16
C VAL A 310 -4.29 19.32 11.32
N PRO A 311 -3.22 18.75 11.91
CA PRO A 311 -1.95 19.46 12.01
C PRO A 311 -1.34 19.73 10.62
N TYR A 312 -0.48 20.74 10.51
CA TYR A 312 0.09 21.20 9.24
C TYR A 312 0.84 20.09 8.47
N GLU A 313 1.51 19.19 9.18
CA GLU A 313 2.23 18.06 8.60
C GLU A 313 1.29 17.05 7.91
N PHE A 314 0.02 17.02 8.32
CA PHE A 314 -1.02 16.09 7.86
C PHE A 314 -2.01 16.72 6.87
N SER A 315 -1.96 18.05 6.66
CA SER A 315 -3.02 18.81 5.99
C SER A 315 -3.24 18.50 4.50
N GLU A 316 -2.33 17.77 3.86
CA GLU A 316 -2.48 17.35 2.45
C GLU A 316 -2.97 15.89 2.34
N ASN A 317 -3.06 15.18 3.46
CA ASN A 317 -3.34 13.73 3.49
C ASN A 317 -4.64 13.42 4.23
N PHE A 318 -5.01 14.25 5.20
CA PHE A 318 -6.16 14.07 6.06
C PHE A 318 -7.04 15.31 6.08
N CYS A 319 -8.29 15.12 6.49
CA CYS A 319 -9.31 16.16 6.54
C CYS A 319 -10.10 16.05 7.84
N ASN A 320 -10.81 17.11 8.23
CA ASN A 320 -11.60 17.15 9.46
C ASN A 320 -12.98 17.79 9.30
N VAL A 321 -13.40 18.08 8.07
CA VAL A 321 -14.71 18.69 7.81
C VAL A 321 -15.72 17.60 7.47
N PRO A 322 -16.82 17.44 8.24
CA PRO A 322 -17.80 16.41 7.96
C PRO A 322 -18.49 16.57 6.60
N THR A 323 -18.83 15.44 6.00
CA THR A 323 -19.58 15.30 4.76
C THR A 323 -20.99 14.84 5.10
N ALA A 324 -21.99 15.57 4.59
CA ALA A 324 -23.40 15.26 4.75
C ALA A 324 -23.86 14.36 3.58
N LEU A 325 -24.77 13.43 3.87
CA LEU A 325 -25.41 12.60 2.84
C LEU A 325 -26.90 12.91 2.73
N THR A 326 -27.45 12.73 1.54
CA THR A 326 -28.89 12.75 1.26
C THR A 326 -29.55 11.44 1.68
N SER A 327 -30.89 11.38 1.64
CA SER A 327 -31.65 10.13 1.83
C SER A 327 -31.46 9.05 0.78
N GLY A 328 -30.87 9.40 -0.36
CA GLY A 328 -30.40 8.41 -1.33
C GLY A 328 -29.00 7.85 -1.04
N GLY A 329 -28.30 8.34 -0.01
CA GLY A 329 -26.91 7.98 0.28
C GLY A 329 -25.86 8.70 -0.56
N SER A 330 -26.27 9.60 -1.44
CA SER A 330 -25.36 10.47 -2.21
C SER A 330 -24.90 11.65 -1.36
N ILE A 331 -23.71 12.20 -1.66
CA ILE A 331 -23.20 13.42 -1.00
C ILE A 331 -24.21 14.57 -1.18
N ASP A 332 -24.53 15.25 -0.08
CA ASP A 332 -25.25 16.52 -0.09
C ASP A 332 -24.24 17.67 -0.10
N ALA A 333 -23.88 18.15 -1.29
CA ALA A 333 -22.87 19.19 -1.47
C ALA A 333 -23.22 20.51 -0.77
N GLU A 334 -24.51 20.85 -0.64
CA GLU A 334 -24.95 22.11 0.01
C GLU A 334 -24.77 22.07 1.53
N SER A 335 -24.80 20.87 2.12
CA SER A 335 -24.68 20.64 3.57
C SER A 335 -23.32 20.07 3.99
N SER A 336 -22.42 19.80 3.03
CA SER A 336 -21.09 19.24 3.26
C SER A 336 -20.02 20.32 3.38
N GLY A 337 -18.84 19.93 3.86
CA GLY A 337 -17.62 20.71 3.68
C GLY A 337 -17.28 20.96 2.20
N PRO A 338 -16.32 21.86 1.94
CA PRO A 338 -15.83 22.12 0.58
C PRO A 338 -15.27 20.84 -0.04
N GLN A 339 -15.41 20.71 -1.36
CA GLN A 339 -14.69 19.69 -2.13
C GLN A 339 -13.19 20.00 -2.07
N THR A 340 -12.39 19.00 -1.75
CA THR A 340 -10.92 19.07 -1.65
C THR A 340 -10.29 18.17 -2.70
N CYS A 341 -8.97 18.12 -2.73
CA CYS A 341 -8.27 17.10 -3.50
C CYS A 341 -8.09 15.83 -2.68
N ASP A 342 -8.07 14.68 -3.37
CA ASP A 342 -7.59 13.45 -2.77
C ASP A 342 -6.07 13.55 -2.49
N PRO A 343 -5.49 12.71 -1.62
CA PRO A 343 -4.06 12.81 -1.29
C PRO A 343 -3.11 12.65 -2.48
N SER A 344 -3.58 12.09 -3.60
CA SER A 344 -2.81 11.99 -4.84
C SER A 344 -2.97 13.15 -5.81
N HIS A 345 -3.90 14.08 -5.54
CA HIS A 345 -4.32 15.14 -6.45
C HIS A 345 -4.73 14.63 -7.84
N THR A 346 -5.16 13.39 -7.96
CA THR A 346 -5.71 12.86 -9.22
C THR A 346 -7.21 12.99 -9.28
N GLN A 347 -7.86 13.28 -8.15
CA GLN A 347 -9.31 13.39 -8.04
C GLN A 347 -9.74 14.56 -7.16
N LYS A 348 -10.93 15.09 -7.45
CA LYS A 348 -11.68 15.95 -6.53
C LYS A 348 -12.56 15.08 -5.65
N THR A 349 -12.62 15.37 -4.36
CA THR A 349 -13.28 14.47 -3.38
C THR A 349 -13.88 15.26 -2.23
N TYR A 350 -14.68 14.58 -1.41
CA TYR A 350 -15.12 15.04 -0.10
C TYR A 350 -14.43 14.25 1.01
N CYS A 351 -14.37 14.84 2.20
CA CYS A 351 -13.77 14.22 3.36
C CYS A 351 -14.52 12.95 3.77
N ASP A 352 -13.81 11.85 4.02
CA ASP A 352 -14.37 10.65 4.63
C ASP A 352 -14.55 10.82 6.13
N LEU A 353 -15.49 11.69 6.48
CA LEU A 353 -15.90 11.99 7.85
C LEU A 353 -17.41 12.19 7.85
N VAL A 354 -18.14 11.36 8.57
CA VAL A 354 -19.60 11.45 8.67
C VAL A 354 -20.04 11.52 10.11
N ASN A 355 -21.22 12.09 10.32
CA ASN A 355 -21.93 12.04 11.58
C ASN A 355 -22.88 10.83 11.59
N THR A 356 -22.60 9.81 12.39
CA THR A 356 -23.41 8.58 12.42
C THR A 356 -24.86 8.82 12.85
N ASN A 357 -25.13 9.83 13.69
CA ASN A 357 -26.49 10.16 14.09
C ASN A 357 -27.32 10.66 12.90
N GLU A 358 -26.71 11.43 12.00
CA GLU A 358 -27.35 11.89 10.77
C GLU A 358 -27.59 10.72 9.81
N MET A 359 -26.60 9.83 9.66
CA MET A 359 -26.74 8.63 8.84
C MET A 359 -27.90 7.74 9.29
N VAL A 360 -28.04 7.52 10.60
CA VAL A 360 -29.15 6.75 11.17
C VAL A 360 -30.50 7.42 10.91
N ALA A 361 -30.58 8.76 11.03
CA ALA A 361 -31.82 9.52 10.82
C ALA A 361 -32.32 9.46 9.37
N ILE A 362 -31.40 9.29 8.42
CA ILE A 362 -31.67 9.27 6.98
C ILE A 362 -32.27 7.93 6.49
N GLY A 363 -32.23 6.88 7.33
CA GLY A 363 -32.84 5.58 7.03
C GLY A 363 -32.10 4.77 5.95
N ASN A 364 -30.87 5.16 5.62
CA ASN A 364 -30.00 4.41 4.72
C ASN A 364 -29.50 3.14 5.44
N LEU A 365 -29.57 2.01 4.74
CA LEU A 365 -29.69 0.67 5.31
C LEU A 365 -28.40 0.14 6.00
N ALA A 366 -28.58 -0.40 7.23
CA ALA A 366 -28.02 -1.69 7.70
C ALA A 366 -26.58 -1.87 8.20
N THR A 367 -25.91 -0.87 8.76
CA THR A 367 -25.01 -1.09 9.90
C THR A 367 -25.24 0.02 10.92
N MET A 368 -25.46 -0.33 12.20
CA MET A 368 -25.19 0.66 13.24
C MET A 368 -23.69 0.90 13.17
N LEU A 369 -23.27 1.96 12.47
CA LEU A 369 -21.87 2.34 12.41
C LEU A 369 -21.42 2.59 13.85
N GLU A 370 -20.72 1.61 14.42
CA GLU A 370 -20.25 1.70 15.79
C GLU A 370 -19.33 2.92 15.94
N PRO A 371 -19.35 3.61 17.07
CA PRO A 371 -18.38 4.68 17.30
C PRO A 371 -16.94 4.12 17.18
N PRO A 372 -15.96 4.95 16.79
CA PRO A 372 -14.56 4.53 16.82
C PRO A 372 -14.18 4.01 18.21
N PRO A 373 -13.27 3.02 18.31
CA PRO A 373 -12.68 2.65 19.59
C PRO A 373 -12.14 3.90 20.32
N PRO A 374 -12.16 3.95 21.67
CA PRO A 374 -11.76 5.15 22.40
C PRO A 374 -10.37 5.69 22.07
N SER A 375 -9.43 4.82 21.68
CA SER A 375 -8.08 5.24 21.26
C SER A 375 -8.03 5.90 19.88
N PHE A 376 -9.11 5.87 19.12
CA PHE A 376 -9.26 6.45 17.77
C PHE A 376 -10.40 7.48 17.69
N GLN A 377 -10.86 8.00 18.84
CA GLN A 377 -11.83 9.10 18.88
C GLN A 377 -11.08 10.43 18.89
N TYR A 378 -11.05 11.11 17.73
CA TYR A 378 -10.27 12.33 17.54
C TYR A 378 -11.02 13.63 17.82
N PHE A 379 -12.33 13.58 18.00
CA PHE A 379 -13.16 14.76 18.16
C PHE A 379 -13.75 14.79 19.58
N GLU A 380 -13.22 15.66 20.44
CA GLU A 380 -13.60 15.74 21.85
C GLU A 380 -15.13 15.93 22.01
N GLY A 381 -15.77 15.01 22.74
CA GLY A 381 -17.21 15.06 22.97
C GLY A 381 -18.09 14.73 21.75
N ARG A 382 -17.50 14.28 20.65
CA ARG A 382 -18.19 13.96 19.39
C ARG A 382 -17.89 12.50 18.93
N PRO A 383 -18.22 11.47 19.74
CA PRO A 383 -17.96 10.06 19.40
C PRO A 383 -18.72 9.55 18.17
N GLU A 384 -19.73 10.30 17.70
CA GLU A 384 -20.48 10.03 16.49
C GLU A 384 -19.73 10.39 15.19
N LEU A 385 -18.64 11.14 15.28
CA LEU A 385 -17.81 11.49 14.12
C LEU A 385 -16.82 10.37 13.83
N ARG A 386 -16.87 9.83 12.61
CA ARG A 386 -15.97 8.79 12.13
C ARG A 386 -15.91 8.76 10.60
N PRO A 387 -14.90 8.11 10.02
CA PRO A 387 -14.94 7.74 8.61
C PRO A 387 -16.13 6.83 8.29
N LEU A 388 -16.73 7.07 7.13
CA LEU A 388 -17.80 6.27 6.55
C LEU A 388 -17.26 4.91 6.11
N SER A 389 -16.08 4.89 5.48
CA SER A 389 -15.56 3.68 4.82
C SER A 389 -14.12 3.32 5.20
N LEU A 390 -13.21 4.30 5.35
CA LEU A 390 -11.80 4.05 5.61
C LEU A 390 -11.49 3.97 7.11
N THR A 391 -11.93 2.89 7.76
CA THR A 391 -11.67 2.70 9.20
C THR A 391 -10.27 2.15 9.49
N LEU A 392 -9.64 1.51 8.49
CA LEU A 392 -8.33 0.86 8.70
C LEU A 392 -7.16 1.85 8.75
N ALA A 393 -7.36 3.11 8.32
CA ALA A 393 -6.40 4.19 8.54
C ALA A 393 -6.45 4.74 9.98
N ASP A 394 -6.57 3.87 10.98
CA ASP A 394 -6.76 4.24 12.39
C ASP A 394 -7.93 5.22 12.59
N TYR A 395 -9.01 5.09 11.81
CA TYR A 395 -10.15 6.02 11.77
C TYR A 395 -9.77 7.48 11.42
N CYS A 396 -8.59 7.72 10.86
CA CYS A 396 -8.21 9.03 10.37
C CYS A 396 -9.04 9.40 9.12
N PRO A 397 -9.68 10.57 9.08
CA PRO A 397 -10.50 10.95 7.93
C PRO A 397 -9.61 11.38 6.76
N VAL A 398 -9.81 10.75 5.60
CA VAL A 398 -9.06 11.02 4.36
C VAL A 398 -10.02 11.58 3.30
N PRO A 399 -9.64 12.56 2.48
CA PRO A 399 -10.48 13.04 1.40
C PRO A 399 -10.49 12.02 0.25
N HIS A 400 -11.54 11.20 0.18
CA HIS A 400 -11.69 10.19 -0.90
C HIS A 400 -13.15 9.90 -1.29
N LEU A 401 -14.14 10.48 -0.60
CA LEU A 401 -15.54 10.22 -0.93
C LEU A 401 -15.94 10.92 -2.22
N ASN A 402 -16.71 10.22 -3.06
CA ASN A 402 -17.26 10.73 -4.33
C ASN A 402 -16.17 11.30 -5.25
N GLY A 403 -15.13 10.50 -5.51
CA GLY A 403 -14.00 10.86 -6.36
C GLY A 403 -14.40 11.21 -7.79
N GLN A 404 -14.02 12.41 -8.22
CA GLN A 404 -14.13 12.89 -9.60
C GLN A 404 -12.74 12.94 -10.20
N SER A 405 -12.46 12.02 -11.13
CA SER A 405 -11.14 11.93 -11.77
C SER A 405 -10.79 13.20 -12.53
N CYS A 406 -9.58 13.72 -12.30
CA CYS A 406 -8.96 14.73 -13.15
C CYS A 406 -8.24 14.11 -14.36
N LEU A 407 -8.01 12.79 -14.34
CA LEU A 407 -7.25 12.10 -15.39
C LEU A 407 -8.11 11.76 -16.62
N GLU A 408 -9.40 11.57 -16.41
CA GLU A 408 -10.37 11.24 -17.45
C GLU A 408 -11.73 11.85 -17.08
N TYR A 409 -12.43 12.40 -18.08
CA TYR A 409 -13.78 12.93 -17.90
C TYR A 409 -14.81 11.83 -18.22
N ASP A 410 -15.57 11.42 -17.22
CA ASP A 410 -16.55 10.34 -17.31
C ASP A 410 -17.98 10.84 -17.64
N GLY A 411 -18.17 12.16 -17.72
CA GLY A 411 -19.48 12.78 -17.96
C GLY A 411 -20.45 12.71 -16.78
N SER A 412 -20.00 12.28 -15.59
CA SER A 412 -20.87 12.12 -14.42
C SER A 412 -21.23 13.43 -13.72
N TYR A 413 -20.52 14.52 -14.04
CA TYR A 413 -20.76 15.86 -13.50
C TYR A 413 -20.76 16.93 -14.59
N SER A 414 -21.59 17.96 -14.40
CA SER A 414 -21.71 19.10 -15.31
C SER A 414 -20.61 20.12 -15.06
N LEU A 415 -19.91 20.54 -16.10
CA LEU A 415 -18.95 21.63 -16.02
C LEU A 415 -19.70 22.94 -15.77
N ASN A 416 -19.31 23.66 -14.72
CA ASN A 416 -19.76 25.03 -14.50
C ASN A 416 -19.02 25.94 -15.50
N GLY A 417 -19.73 26.86 -16.15
CA GLY A 417 -19.10 27.83 -17.07
C GLY A 417 -18.01 28.68 -16.40
N GLU A 418 -18.08 28.87 -15.07
CA GLU A 418 -16.98 29.45 -14.28
C GLU A 418 -15.71 28.59 -14.37
N MET A 419 -15.80 27.28 -14.08
CA MET A 419 -14.67 26.34 -14.10
C MET A 419 -14.04 26.26 -15.49
N GLU A 420 -14.86 26.16 -16.55
CA GLU A 420 -14.39 26.17 -17.93
C GLU A 420 -13.60 27.45 -18.25
N SER A 421 -14.09 28.61 -17.80
CA SER A 421 -13.42 29.89 -18.04
C SER A 421 -12.10 30.05 -17.29
N ILE A 422 -11.93 29.34 -16.16
CA ILE A 422 -10.68 29.29 -15.41
C ILE A 422 -9.66 28.36 -16.07
N GLY A 423 -10.12 27.35 -16.82
CA GLY A 423 -9.27 26.39 -17.52
C GLY A 423 -9.38 24.95 -16.99
N GLU A 424 -10.50 24.59 -16.38
CA GLU A 424 -10.82 23.21 -16.01
C GLU A 424 -10.62 22.25 -17.19
N THR A 425 -9.81 21.22 -16.99
CA THR A 425 -9.46 20.27 -18.05
C THR A 425 -9.09 18.89 -17.48
N TYR A 426 -9.34 17.85 -18.26
CA TYR A 426 -9.17 16.45 -17.86
C TYR A 426 -8.17 15.77 -18.78
N GLY A 427 -7.24 15.02 -18.21
CA GLY A 427 -6.23 14.32 -18.96
C GLY A 427 -5.05 13.86 -18.11
N PRO A 428 -4.07 13.15 -18.69
CA PRO A 428 -2.96 12.54 -17.96
C PRO A 428 -2.10 13.57 -17.18
N ASN A 429 -2.08 14.83 -17.62
CA ASN A 429 -1.34 15.92 -16.98
C ASN A 429 -2.21 16.79 -16.06
N SER A 430 -3.51 16.54 -16.01
CA SER A 430 -4.43 17.27 -15.14
C SER A 430 -4.34 16.76 -13.71
N ARG A 431 -4.36 17.69 -12.75
CA ARG A 431 -4.38 17.39 -11.32
C ARG A 431 -5.41 18.25 -10.63
N CYS A 432 -5.92 17.74 -9.51
CA CYS A 432 -6.78 18.50 -8.63
C CYS A 432 -5.97 19.62 -7.95
N VAL A 433 -6.50 20.83 -8.01
CA VAL A 433 -5.96 22.05 -7.41
C VAL A 433 -7.04 22.69 -6.56
N GLU A 434 -6.72 22.93 -5.29
CA GLU A 434 -7.63 23.56 -4.35
C GLU A 434 -7.68 25.08 -4.53
N THR A 435 -8.81 25.66 -4.14
CA THR A 435 -8.93 27.11 -3.98
C THR A 435 -8.43 27.52 -2.59
N ASP A 436 -8.31 28.82 -2.33
CA ASP A 436 -7.93 29.33 -1.00
C ASP A 436 -9.07 29.25 0.05
N GLY A 437 -10.12 28.47 -0.22
CA GLY A 437 -11.34 28.38 0.59
C GLY A 437 -12.40 29.42 0.25
N SER A 438 -12.17 30.30 -0.73
CA SER A 438 -13.18 31.24 -1.24
C SER A 438 -14.24 30.60 -2.13
N ARG A 439 -14.04 29.33 -2.51
CA ARG A 439 -15.02 28.46 -3.19
C ARG A 439 -15.10 27.14 -2.45
N ASP A 440 -16.26 26.52 -2.54
CA ASP A 440 -16.58 25.21 -1.99
C ASP A 440 -16.23 24.05 -2.93
N TYR A 441 -15.50 24.33 -4.02
CA TYR A 441 -15.06 23.35 -5.00
C TYR A 441 -13.55 23.42 -5.26
N SER A 442 -13.01 22.33 -5.82
CA SER A 442 -11.66 22.24 -6.38
C SER A 442 -11.70 22.16 -7.91
N LEU A 443 -10.55 22.36 -8.55
CA LEU A 443 -10.42 22.42 -10.02
C LEU A 443 -9.50 21.31 -10.54
N CYS A 444 -9.80 20.73 -11.69
CA CYS A 444 -8.84 19.91 -12.44
C CYS A 444 -8.10 20.82 -13.42
N LEU A 445 -6.83 21.11 -13.16
CA LEU A 445 -6.03 22.01 -13.98
C LEU A 445 -4.83 21.26 -14.57
N GLU A 446 -4.42 21.63 -15.78
CA GLU A 446 -3.20 21.08 -16.38
C GLU A 446 -2.00 21.50 -15.54
N THR A 447 -1.21 20.52 -15.13
CA THR A 447 0.01 20.72 -14.36
C THR A 447 1.22 20.21 -15.13
N VAL A 448 2.34 20.93 -15.00
CA VAL A 448 3.59 20.61 -15.68
C VAL A 448 4.72 20.61 -14.64
N CYS A 449 5.44 19.50 -14.57
CA CYS A 449 6.64 19.35 -13.77
C CYS A 449 7.85 19.91 -14.54
N ASN A 450 8.43 21.02 -14.07
CA ASN A 450 9.68 21.52 -14.62
C ASN A 450 10.87 20.85 -13.90
N THR A 451 11.49 19.87 -14.56
CA THR A 451 12.62 19.11 -14.01
C THR A 451 13.90 19.94 -13.85
N GLU A 452 14.11 20.96 -14.68
CA GLU A 452 15.31 21.82 -14.61
C GLU A 452 15.27 22.77 -13.42
N LEU A 453 14.08 23.30 -13.10
CA LEU A 453 13.87 24.26 -12.02
C LEU A 453 13.35 23.62 -10.73
N GLY A 454 12.88 22.38 -10.78
CA GLY A 454 12.26 21.72 -9.63
C GLY A 454 10.91 22.32 -9.22
N MET A 455 10.17 22.89 -10.17
CA MET A 455 8.94 23.64 -9.89
C MET A 455 7.74 23.03 -10.59
N VAL A 456 6.56 23.24 -10.00
CA VAL A 456 5.27 22.93 -10.62
C VAL A 456 4.73 24.18 -11.30
N ALA A 457 4.28 24.04 -12.53
CA ALA A 457 3.49 25.06 -13.22
C ALA A 457 2.05 24.59 -13.40
N ILE A 458 1.09 25.48 -13.16
CA ILE A 458 -0.35 25.23 -13.31
C ILE A 458 -0.90 26.11 -14.43
N MET A 459 -1.58 25.53 -15.41
CA MET A 459 -2.29 26.32 -16.43
C MET A 459 -3.62 26.82 -15.86
N ALA A 460 -3.77 28.14 -15.70
CA ALA A 460 -5.00 28.75 -15.20
C ALA A 460 -5.20 30.16 -15.78
N GLY A 461 -6.43 30.47 -16.20
CA GLY A 461 -6.78 31.73 -16.88
C GLY A 461 -5.99 31.93 -18.18
N GLY A 462 -5.71 30.84 -18.91
CA GLY A 462 -4.95 30.86 -20.16
C GLY A 462 -3.45 31.15 -20.02
N GLN A 463 -2.88 31.07 -18.81
CA GLN A 463 -1.47 31.29 -18.56
C GLN A 463 -0.90 30.29 -17.55
N TYR A 464 0.36 29.91 -17.73
CA TYR A 464 1.08 29.13 -16.73
C TYR A 464 1.40 29.98 -15.49
N ARG A 465 1.08 29.43 -14.32
CA ARG A 465 1.38 29.96 -12.99
C ARG A 465 2.46 29.11 -12.37
N MET A 466 3.63 29.69 -12.12
CA MET A 466 4.77 28.97 -11.55
C MET A 466 4.70 29.00 -10.03
N CYS A 467 4.62 27.82 -9.41
CA CYS A 467 4.64 27.64 -7.97
C CYS A 467 6.07 27.74 -7.43
N GLN A 468 6.36 28.82 -6.71
CA GLN A 468 7.67 29.12 -6.12
C GLN A 468 7.89 28.41 -4.78
N PHE A 469 6.80 28.13 -4.06
CA PHE A 469 6.79 27.40 -2.80
C PHE A 469 5.42 26.72 -2.61
N ASP A 470 5.40 25.66 -1.80
CA ASP A 470 4.19 24.91 -1.46
C ASP A 470 3.14 25.82 -0.80
N GLY A 471 1.89 25.73 -1.25
CA GLY A 471 0.79 26.54 -0.72
C GLY A 471 0.75 27.99 -1.21
N GLN A 472 1.62 28.41 -2.15
CA GLN A 472 1.53 29.73 -2.77
C GLN A 472 0.15 29.96 -3.39
N VAL A 473 -0.48 31.11 -3.12
CA VAL A 473 -1.77 31.48 -3.70
C VAL A 473 -1.57 32.35 -4.93
N HIS A 474 -2.20 31.97 -6.05
CA HIS A 474 -2.25 32.77 -7.26
C HIS A 474 -3.64 33.36 -7.48
N GLU A 475 -3.69 34.65 -7.81
CA GLU A 475 -4.90 35.32 -8.30
C GLU A 475 -5.04 35.09 -9.80
N ILE A 476 -6.13 34.43 -10.20
CA ILE A 476 -6.45 34.10 -11.58
C ILE A 476 -7.61 34.99 -12.01
N MET A 477 -7.32 35.88 -12.94
CA MET A 477 -8.37 36.62 -13.66
C MET A 477 -8.96 35.71 -14.74
N TYR A 478 -10.28 35.61 -14.76
CA TYR A 478 -11.02 34.85 -15.76
C TYR A 478 -12.28 35.60 -16.18
N GLY A 479 -12.81 35.25 -17.36
CA GLY A 479 -13.93 35.95 -17.96
C GLY A 479 -13.60 37.37 -18.44
N ASP A 480 -14.51 37.96 -19.21
CA ASP A 480 -14.36 39.33 -19.74
C ASP A 480 -14.69 40.42 -18.71
N ASP A 481 -15.26 40.05 -17.56
CA ASP A 481 -15.71 40.96 -16.50
C ASP A 481 -14.65 41.23 -15.42
N GLY A 482 -13.49 40.57 -15.49
CA GLY A 482 -12.38 40.74 -14.57
C GLY A 482 -12.59 40.04 -13.22
N THR A 483 -13.43 39.01 -13.16
CA THR A 483 -13.60 38.20 -11.95
C THR A 483 -12.30 37.49 -11.58
N ILE A 484 -12.05 37.34 -10.27
CA ILE A 484 -10.83 36.76 -9.71
C ILE A 484 -11.18 35.52 -8.90
N ILE A 485 -10.46 34.43 -9.14
CA ILE A 485 -10.41 33.25 -8.26
C ILE A 485 -8.99 33.09 -7.73
N ARG A 486 -8.87 32.55 -6.52
CA ARG A 486 -7.59 32.31 -5.85
C ARG A 486 -7.36 30.82 -5.73
N ILE A 487 -6.33 30.33 -6.43
CA ILE A 487 -5.93 28.92 -6.40
C ILE A 487 -4.68 28.74 -5.57
N LYS A 488 -4.58 27.63 -4.83
CA LYS A 488 -3.45 27.27 -3.99
C LYS A 488 -2.54 26.30 -4.73
N CYS A 489 -1.25 26.62 -4.82
CA CYS A 489 -0.24 25.70 -5.32
C CYS A 489 -0.17 24.46 -4.42
N PRO A 490 -0.34 23.25 -4.97
CA PRO A 490 -0.18 22.01 -4.22
C PRO A 490 1.29 21.82 -3.84
N LYS A 491 1.55 20.90 -2.89
CA LYS A 491 2.93 20.51 -2.60
C LYS A 491 3.57 19.88 -3.84
N ALA A 492 4.74 20.37 -4.22
CA ALA A 492 5.41 19.90 -5.42
C ALA A 492 5.75 18.39 -5.37
N ALA A 493 6.02 17.87 -4.17
CA ALA A 493 6.28 16.46 -3.91
C ALA A 493 5.08 15.53 -4.19
N LEU A 494 3.84 16.06 -4.19
CA LEU A 494 2.63 15.28 -4.46
C LEU A 494 2.31 15.23 -5.95
N ILE A 495 2.50 16.34 -6.66
CA ILE A 495 2.22 16.44 -8.11
C ILE A 495 3.35 15.85 -8.94
N CYS A 496 4.58 16.08 -8.51
CA CYS A 496 5.80 15.73 -9.23
C CYS A 496 6.76 14.93 -8.33
N PRO A 497 6.34 13.77 -7.77
CA PRO A 497 7.12 13.04 -6.78
C PRO A 497 8.51 12.63 -7.29
N ASN A 498 8.64 12.37 -8.59
CA ASN A 498 9.92 12.03 -9.23
C ASN A 498 10.93 13.19 -9.24
N LEU A 499 10.54 14.42 -8.91
CA LEU A 499 11.48 15.53 -8.67
C LEU A 499 12.12 15.46 -7.28
N PHE A 500 11.57 14.65 -6.37
CA PHE A 500 11.95 14.58 -4.97
C PHE A 500 12.34 13.14 -4.63
N CYS A 501 13.63 12.87 -4.70
CA CYS A 501 14.23 11.56 -4.39
C CYS A 501 13.62 10.39 -5.16
N PRO A 502 13.91 10.32 -6.48
CA PRO A 502 13.49 9.22 -7.35
C PRO A 502 13.65 7.84 -6.70
N SER A 503 12.59 7.04 -6.75
CA SER A 503 12.51 5.70 -6.17
C SER A 503 12.96 5.60 -4.70
N ASN A 504 12.84 6.68 -3.91
CA ASN A 504 13.36 6.78 -2.54
C ASN A 504 14.84 6.37 -2.43
N CYS A 505 15.62 6.77 -3.44
CA CYS A 505 17.04 6.43 -3.60
C CYS A 505 17.31 4.92 -3.58
N SER A 506 16.31 4.10 -3.95
CA SER A 506 16.35 2.64 -4.00
C SER A 506 16.77 1.96 -2.68
N GLY A 507 16.71 2.68 -1.55
CA GLY A 507 17.33 2.25 -0.28
C GLY A 507 18.86 2.09 -0.35
N ARG A 508 19.51 2.76 -1.32
CA ARG A 508 20.94 2.77 -1.65
C ARG A 508 21.59 4.16 -1.52
N GLY A 509 20.89 5.07 -0.88
CA GLY A 509 21.35 6.42 -0.65
C GLY A 509 20.44 7.13 0.34
N THR A 510 20.85 8.33 0.70
CA THR A 510 20.07 9.23 1.54
C THR A 510 19.44 10.31 0.68
N CYS A 511 18.15 10.53 0.87
CA CYS A 511 17.45 11.65 0.28
C CYS A 511 17.81 12.94 1.03
N VAL A 512 18.39 13.90 0.30
CA VAL A 512 18.72 15.22 0.84
C VAL A 512 17.67 16.20 0.36
N TYR A 513 16.74 16.53 1.26
CA TYR A 513 15.79 17.62 1.05
C TYR A 513 16.49 18.94 1.29
N ALA A 514 16.51 19.83 0.29
CA ALA A 514 17.06 21.17 0.47
C ALA A 514 16.27 21.88 1.59
N THR A 515 16.92 22.14 2.73
CA THR A 515 16.28 22.89 3.81
C THR A 515 15.94 24.27 3.28
N ALA A 516 14.66 24.63 3.28
CA ALA A 516 14.26 26.03 3.16
C ALA A 516 15.03 26.79 4.24
N ALA A 517 16.05 27.54 3.84
CA ALA A 517 16.74 28.46 4.72
C ALA A 517 15.71 29.51 5.12
N TYR A 518 15.06 29.30 6.26
CA TYR A 518 14.35 30.31 6.99
C TYR A 518 15.40 31.25 7.63
N ASP A 519 16.13 31.99 6.78
CA ASP A 519 17.01 33.08 7.20
C ASP A 519 16.27 34.40 6.96
N HIS A 520 15.78 35.00 8.05
CA HIS A 520 15.04 36.26 8.04
C HIS A 520 15.90 37.50 7.70
N LEU A 521 17.15 37.34 7.22
CA LEU A 521 18.10 38.46 7.10
C LEU A 521 18.89 38.57 5.79
N ALA A 522 18.54 37.87 4.71
CA ALA A 522 19.22 38.02 3.42
C ALA A 522 18.34 38.70 2.35
N GLU A 523 18.54 40.00 2.13
CA GLU A 523 18.08 40.70 0.92
C GLU A 523 18.96 40.32 -0.28
N VAL A 524 18.72 39.14 -0.88
CA VAL A 524 19.09 38.83 -2.28
C VAL A 524 17.99 37.95 -2.88
N PRO A 525 17.39 38.30 -4.04
CA PRO A 525 16.49 37.42 -4.76
C PRO A 525 17.31 36.48 -5.66
N GLU A 526 17.74 35.34 -5.13
CA GLU A 526 18.25 34.21 -5.92
C GLU A 526 17.16 33.14 -6.05
N ALA A 527 17.05 32.58 -7.26
CA ALA A 527 15.99 31.69 -7.69
C ALA A 527 15.93 30.36 -6.90
N SER A 528 14.70 29.83 -6.85
CA SER A 528 14.26 28.50 -6.36
C SER A 528 14.30 28.22 -4.86
N THR A 529 13.15 28.42 -4.20
CA THR A 529 12.84 27.92 -2.84
C THR A 529 11.93 26.68 -2.85
N ALA A 530 11.69 26.04 -4.01
CA ALA A 530 11.11 24.71 -4.05
C ALA A 530 12.21 23.71 -3.68
N SER A 531 12.08 23.07 -2.53
CA SER A 531 13.08 22.21 -1.89
C SER A 531 13.31 20.91 -2.67
N LEU A 532 14.02 20.95 -3.79
CA LEU A 532 14.42 19.77 -4.57
C LEU A 532 15.06 18.72 -3.66
N GLY A 533 14.39 17.57 -3.52
CA GLY A 533 14.93 16.41 -2.84
C GLY A 533 15.82 15.63 -3.80
N THR A 534 17.10 15.47 -3.49
CA THR A 534 18.04 14.73 -4.35
C THR A 534 18.67 13.56 -3.63
N CYS A 535 18.89 12.47 -4.36
CA CYS A 535 19.54 11.30 -3.80
C CYS A 535 21.06 11.51 -3.74
N THR A 536 21.62 11.33 -2.55
CA THR A 536 23.06 11.13 -2.37
C THR A 536 23.31 9.64 -2.25
N CYS A 537 23.88 9.04 -3.29
CA CYS A 537 24.10 7.60 -3.37
C CYS A 537 25.27 7.13 -2.51
N ASP A 538 25.15 5.93 -1.94
CA ASP A 538 26.21 5.34 -1.12
C ASP A 538 27.48 5.04 -1.95
N SER A 539 27.32 4.75 -3.24
CA SER A 539 28.44 4.53 -4.17
C SER A 539 28.76 5.81 -4.93
N ALA A 540 30.02 6.25 -4.86
CA ALA A 540 30.50 7.41 -5.60
C ALA A 540 30.52 7.19 -7.13
N ASP A 541 30.45 5.94 -7.58
CA ASP A 541 30.42 5.57 -9.00
C ASP A 541 29.00 5.60 -9.58
N ASP A 542 27.97 5.83 -8.74
CA ASP A 542 26.58 5.90 -9.18
C ASP A 542 26.08 7.34 -9.25
N ASP A 543 26.03 7.89 -10.47
CA ASP A 543 25.46 9.21 -10.78
C ASP A 543 23.98 9.17 -11.20
N THR A 544 23.28 8.04 -11.00
CA THR A 544 21.85 7.95 -11.32
C THR A 544 20.99 8.69 -10.28
N ALA A 545 19.88 9.27 -10.74
CA ALA A 545 19.01 10.10 -9.89
C ALA A 545 18.35 9.33 -8.72
N GLY A 546 18.19 8.01 -8.83
CA GLY A 546 17.59 7.14 -7.80
C GLY A 546 18.54 6.10 -7.21
N CYS A 547 19.85 6.22 -7.43
CA CYS A 547 20.88 5.27 -6.97
C CYS A 547 20.70 3.82 -7.47
N TYR A 548 20.29 3.67 -8.74
CA TYR A 548 19.93 2.38 -9.35
C TYR A 548 21.13 1.44 -9.56
N ARG A 549 22.35 1.96 -9.65
CA ARG A 549 23.57 1.16 -9.87
C ARG A 549 24.36 0.93 -8.60
N THR A 550 23.94 1.52 -7.49
CA THR A 550 24.57 1.36 -6.18
C THR A 550 24.30 -0.05 -5.68
N PRO A 551 25.34 -0.88 -5.45
CA PRO A 551 25.15 -2.21 -4.92
C PRO A 551 24.50 -2.20 -3.54
N MET A 552 23.79 -3.28 -3.19
CA MET A 552 23.27 -3.45 -1.84
C MET A 552 24.40 -3.38 -0.81
N SER A 553 24.28 -2.43 0.11
CA SER A 553 25.12 -2.27 1.29
C SER A 553 24.27 -2.55 2.53
N LEU A 554 24.76 -3.41 3.42
CA LEU A 554 24.09 -3.69 4.69
C LEU A 554 24.90 -3.08 5.84
N PRO A 555 24.25 -2.53 6.88
CA PRO A 555 24.96 -2.02 8.05
C PRO A 555 25.77 -3.15 8.73
N PRO A 556 26.91 -2.84 9.38
CA PRO A 556 27.70 -3.85 10.08
C PRO A 556 26.93 -4.62 11.16
N GLU A 557 25.89 -4.01 11.74
CA GLU A 557 24.97 -4.65 12.69
C GLU A 557 24.23 -5.85 12.07
N TYR A 558 24.01 -5.82 10.75
CA TYR A 558 23.39 -6.88 9.97
C TYR A 558 24.36 -8.02 9.61
N ASP A 559 25.67 -7.75 9.61
CA ASP A 559 26.72 -8.76 9.35
C ASP A 559 26.89 -9.75 10.52
N PHE A 560 26.30 -9.49 11.69
CA PHE A 560 26.47 -10.32 12.89
C PHE A 560 25.57 -11.56 12.97
N ALA A 561 24.70 -11.81 11.99
CA ALA A 561 23.81 -12.98 12.01
C ALA A 561 24.42 -14.24 11.37
N ALA A 562 25.72 -14.49 11.54
CA ALA A 562 26.11 -15.88 11.79
C ALA A 562 25.63 -16.23 13.19
N VAL A 563 24.34 -16.59 13.32
CA VAL A 563 23.93 -17.47 14.41
C VAL A 563 24.85 -18.66 14.27
N THR A 564 25.88 -18.70 15.10
CA THR A 564 26.83 -19.80 15.14
C THR A 564 25.99 -21.04 15.36
N THR A 565 25.72 -21.79 14.29
CA THR A 565 25.38 -23.18 14.41
C THR A 565 26.54 -23.72 15.21
N ASN A 566 26.29 -24.04 16.48
CA ASN A 566 27.34 -24.43 17.39
C ASN A 566 27.91 -25.75 16.87
N GLU A 567 28.89 -25.68 15.96
CA GLU A 567 29.55 -26.84 15.34
C GLU A 567 30.26 -27.69 16.39
N THR A 568 30.50 -27.11 17.57
CA THR A 568 30.99 -27.82 18.75
C THR A 568 30.06 -28.96 19.18
N SER A 569 28.75 -28.88 18.94
CA SER A 569 27.81 -29.96 19.29
C SER A 569 27.89 -31.14 18.33
N LYS A 570 28.03 -30.89 17.01
CA LYS A 570 28.09 -31.98 16.00
C LYS A 570 29.38 -32.80 16.13
N SER A 571 30.52 -32.15 16.38
CA SER A 571 31.80 -32.83 16.55
C SER A 571 31.87 -33.64 17.84
N VAL A 572 31.32 -33.12 18.94
CA VAL A 572 31.26 -33.82 20.23
C VAL A 572 30.28 -35.00 20.19
N VAL A 573 29.11 -34.83 19.55
CA VAL A 573 28.13 -35.93 19.38
C VAL A 573 28.71 -37.03 18.46
N MET A 574 29.37 -36.67 17.35
CA MET A 574 30.06 -37.64 16.50
C MET A 574 31.18 -38.39 17.24
N LEU A 575 31.97 -37.70 18.08
CA LEU A 575 33.01 -38.33 18.90
C LEU A 575 32.42 -39.28 19.95
N ILE A 576 31.33 -38.91 20.61
CA ILE A 576 30.65 -39.74 21.62
C ILE A 576 30.04 -40.98 20.94
N VAL A 577 29.31 -40.81 19.84
CA VAL A 577 28.67 -41.92 19.11
C VAL A 577 29.74 -42.85 18.52
N GLY A 578 30.81 -42.31 17.92
CA GLY A 578 31.93 -43.10 17.41
C GLY A 578 32.64 -43.89 18.50
N SER A 579 32.84 -43.30 19.68
CA SER A 579 33.45 -43.98 20.83
C SER A 579 32.57 -45.11 21.36
N LEU A 580 31.24 -44.90 21.43
CA LEU A 580 30.29 -45.92 21.87
C LEU A 580 30.24 -47.12 20.90
N MET A 581 30.27 -46.86 19.59
CA MET A 581 30.28 -47.90 18.57
C MET A 581 31.59 -48.70 18.58
N ALA A 582 32.73 -48.05 18.82
CA ALA A 582 34.02 -48.73 18.98
C ALA A 582 34.04 -49.64 20.22
N VAL A 583 33.50 -49.18 21.35
CA VAL A 583 33.39 -49.99 22.58
C VAL A 583 32.47 -51.20 22.37
N LEU A 584 31.33 -51.02 21.70
CA LEU A 584 30.42 -52.13 21.35
C LEU A 584 31.07 -53.14 20.40
N ALA A 585 31.86 -52.67 19.43
CA ALA A 585 32.59 -53.56 18.52
C ALA A 585 33.67 -54.36 19.24
N ILE A 586 34.42 -53.74 20.16
CA ILE A 586 35.41 -54.42 21.01
C ILE A 586 34.71 -55.44 21.92
N PHE A 587 33.60 -55.07 22.54
CA PHE A 587 32.83 -55.96 23.40
C PHE A 587 32.29 -57.17 22.60
N TYR A 588 31.77 -56.94 21.39
CA TYR A 588 31.35 -58.00 20.48
C TYR A 588 32.51 -58.93 20.11
N MET A 589 33.70 -58.38 19.79
CA MET A 589 34.88 -59.20 19.50
C MET A 589 35.37 -59.99 20.70
N VAL A 590 35.36 -59.42 21.90
CA VAL A 590 35.73 -60.10 23.15
C VAL A 590 34.73 -61.22 23.46
N VAL A 591 33.43 -60.96 23.35
CA VAL A 591 32.37 -61.97 23.57
C VAL A 591 32.46 -63.08 22.53
N ARG A 592 32.72 -62.75 21.26
CA ARG A 592 32.92 -63.74 20.20
C ARG A 592 34.16 -64.58 20.46
N HIS A 593 35.29 -63.97 20.80
CA HIS A 593 36.53 -64.69 21.11
C HIS A 593 36.38 -65.56 22.38
N TYR A 594 35.64 -65.08 23.38
CA TYR A 594 35.29 -65.85 24.58
C TYR A 594 34.41 -67.06 24.23
N LYS A 595 33.40 -66.89 23.36
CA LYS A 595 32.56 -67.99 22.84
C LYS A 595 33.35 -69.00 22.00
N GLU A 596 34.33 -68.57 21.21
CA GLU A 596 35.19 -69.47 20.42
C GLU A 596 36.15 -70.28 21.32
N LYS A 597 36.56 -69.73 22.47
CA LYS A 597 37.51 -70.38 23.39
C LYS A 597 36.84 -71.28 24.43
N HIS A 598 35.58 -71.01 24.76
CA HIS A 598 34.75 -71.84 25.62
C HIS A 598 33.60 -72.40 24.79
N ASN A 599 33.73 -73.66 24.34
CA ASN A 599 32.69 -74.45 23.66
C ASN A 599 31.38 -74.48 24.50
N PHE A 600 30.61 -73.40 24.45
CA PHE A 600 29.30 -73.31 25.06
C PHE A 600 28.28 -73.49 23.93
N PHE A 601 28.05 -74.76 23.60
CA PHE A 601 26.82 -75.16 22.93
C PHE A 601 25.68 -75.03 23.94
N MET A 602 24.84 -74.02 23.75
CA MET A 602 23.39 -74.09 23.98
C MET A 602 22.71 -73.15 23.00
#